data_AF-A0A920NT77-F1
#
_entry.id   AF-A0A920NT77-F1
#
_cell.length_a   1.000
_cell.length_b   1.000
_cell.length_c   1.000
_cell.angle_alpha   90.00
_cell.angle_beta   90.00
_cell.angle_gamma   90.00
#
_symmetry.space_group_name_H-M   'P 1'
#
loop_
_entity.id
_entity.type
_entity.pdbx_description
1 polymer ?
#
loop_
_entity_poly.entity_id
_entity_poly.type
_entity_poly.pdbx_seq_one_letter_code
_entity_poly.pdbx_strand_id
1 'polypeptide(L)'
;MVIVRDIAIESHCEHHMVPFIGIAHIGYIPNKRIVGISKLARIADVFAKRLQTQETMTAQIADTINEVLKPKGVAVVIDAQHQCMTTRGTHKSESSTITSRMLGLFRTNSNTRNEFMNLINSANN
;
A
#
# COMPACT_ATOMS: atom_id res chain seq x y z
N MET A 1 -14.58 9.16 -1.10
CA MET A 1 -13.24 8.89 -0.54
C MET A 1 -12.18 9.60 -1.41
N VAL A 2 -10.93 9.69 -0.97
CA VAL A 2 -9.79 10.18 -1.79
C VAL A 2 -8.84 9.01 -2.01
N ILE A 3 -8.42 8.78 -3.24
CA ILE A 3 -7.53 7.67 -3.61
C ILE A 3 -6.35 8.23 -4.43
N VAL A 4 -5.14 7.81 -4.07
CA VAL A 4 -3.95 7.90 -4.89
C VAL A 4 -3.55 6.47 -5.23
N ARG A 5 -3.68 6.10 -6.50
CA ARG A 5 -3.35 4.77 -7.01
C ARG A 5 -2.07 4.83 -7.85
N ASP A 6 -1.49 3.66 -8.10
CA ASP A 6 -0.34 3.49 -8.99
C ASP A 6 0.93 4.20 -8.51
N ILE A 7 1.12 4.23 -7.19
CA ILE A 7 2.33 4.74 -6.58
C ILE A 7 3.41 3.67 -6.73
N ALA A 8 4.37 3.90 -7.61
CA ALA A 8 5.52 3.01 -7.74
C ALA A 8 6.27 2.91 -6.42
N ILE A 9 6.62 1.68 -6.01
CA ILE A 9 7.40 1.42 -4.81
C ILE A 9 8.59 0.52 -5.13
N GLU A 10 9.69 0.81 -4.45
CA GLU A 10 10.92 0.03 -4.52
C GLU A 10 11.52 0.00 -3.10
N SER A 11 11.59 -1.19 -2.54
CA SER A 11 12.11 -1.45 -1.20
C SER A 11 13.01 -2.67 -1.20
N HIS A 12 13.61 -2.99 -0.05
CA HIS A 12 14.51 -4.14 0.10
C HIS A 12 13.97 -5.06 1.18
N CYS A 13 13.83 -6.35 0.84
CA CYS A 13 13.40 -7.38 1.78
C CYS A 13 14.46 -7.54 2.87
N GLU A 14 14.09 -7.33 4.13
CA GLU A 14 15.05 -7.37 5.25
C GLU A 14 15.72 -8.73 5.44
N HIS A 15 15.06 -9.82 5.03
CA HIS A 15 15.58 -11.19 5.16
C HIS A 15 16.78 -11.49 4.26
N HIS A 16 16.87 -10.81 3.12
CA HIS A 16 17.84 -11.14 2.07
C HIS A 16 18.55 -9.92 1.49
N MET A 17 18.17 -8.70 1.90
CA MET A 17 18.64 -7.42 1.37
C MET A 17 18.52 -7.32 -0.15
N VAL A 18 17.52 -7.98 -0.74
CA VAL A 18 17.21 -7.93 -2.17
C VAL A 18 15.93 -7.14 -2.42
N PRO A 19 15.77 -6.52 -3.59
CA PRO A 19 14.62 -5.68 -3.85
C PRO A 19 13.28 -6.43 -3.80
N PHE A 20 12.23 -5.71 -3.42
CA PHE A 20 10.88 -5.98 -3.88
C PHE A 20 10.31 -4.71 -4.50
N ILE A 21 9.69 -4.86 -5.67
CA ILE A 21 9.29 -3.76 -6.55
C ILE A 21 7.81 -3.96 -6.88
N GLY A 22 7.04 -2.88 -6.82
CA GLY A 22 5.60 -3.00 -6.97
C GLY A 22 4.88 -1.67 -7.03
N ILE A 23 3.60 -1.74 -6.73
CA ILE A 23 2.67 -0.62 -6.76
C ILE A 23 1.91 -0.56 -5.43
N ALA A 24 1.75 0.65 -4.89
CA ALA A 24 0.90 0.95 -3.78
C ALA A 24 -0.33 1.76 -4.20
N HIS A 25 -1.47 1.45 -3.59
CA HIS A 25 -2.71 2.21 -3.67
C HIS A 25 -3.10 2.66 -2.27
N ILE A 26 -3.31 3.96 -2.09
CA ILE A 26 -3.62 4.58 -0.80
C ILE A 26 -4.96 5.32 -0.91
N GLY A 27 -5.92 4.92 -0.09
CA GLY A 27 -7.22 5.55 0.06
C GLY A 27 -7.46 6.06 1.48
N TYR A 28 -8.15 7.19 1.62
CA TYR A 28 -8.68 7.62 2.91
C TYR A 28 -10.02 8.35 2.76
N ILE A 29 -10.81 8.37 3.84
CA ILE A 29 -12.07 9.13 3.90
C ILE A 29 -11.85 10.32 4.84
N PRO A 30 -11.73 11.56 4.31
CA PRO A 30 -11.50 12.72 5.14
C PRO A 30 -12.53 12.88 6.25
N ASN A 31 -12.08 13.42 7.37
CA ASN A 31 -12.95 13.91 8.43
C ASN A 31 -12.85 15.43 8.51
N LYS A 32 -11.92 15.96 9.31
CA LYS A 32 -11.65 17.40 9.46
C LYS A 32 -10.35 17.88 8.81
N ARG A 33 -9.47 16.95 8.43
CA ARG A 33 -8.15 17.24 7.84
C ARG A 33 -8.07 16.63 6.46
N ILE A 34 -7.48 17.38 5.54
CA ILE A 34 -7.17 16.96 4.17
C ILE A 34 -5.67 17.14 3.99
N VAL A 35 -5.01 16.14 3.42
CA VAL A 35 -3.58 16.19 3.10
C VAL A 35 -3.39 16.45 1.62
N GLY A 36 -2.32 17.16 1.26
CA GLY A 36 -1.89 17.29 -0.14
C GLY A 36 -1.53 15.93 -0.73
N ILE A 37 -1.95 15.70 -1.97
CA ILE A 37 -1.80 14.42 -2.69
C ILE A 37 -0.34 13.94 -2.71
N SER A 38 0.61 14.87 -2.94
CA SER A 38 2.05 14.56 -2.98
C SER A 38 2.62 14.04 -1.64
N LYS A 39 1.94 14.26 -0.52
CA LYS A 39 2.37 13.73 0.78
C LYS A 39 1.96 12.27 0.98
N LEU A 40 0.89 11.81 0.32
CA LEU A 40 0.50 10.39 0.33
C LEU A 40 1.49 9.53 -0.47
N ALA A 41 1.95 10.02 -1.63
CA ALA A 41 3.05 9.37 -2.35
C ALA A 41 4.34 9.36 -1.51
N ARG A 42 4.71 10.52 -0.93
CA ARG A 42 5.95 10.64 -0.16
C ARG A 42 6.00 9.76 1.10
N ILE A 43 4.87 9.48 1.74
CA ILE A 43 4.88 8.55 2.88
C ILE A 43 5.16 7.12 2.44
N ALA A 44 4.69 6.71 1.26
CA ALA A 44 5.05 5.41 0.69
C ALA A 44 6.57 5.34 0.45
N ASP A 45 7.17 6.37 -0.14
CA ASP A 45 8.62 6.44 -0.37
C ASP A 45 9.44 6.34 0.92
N VAL A 46 9.03 7.07 1.96
CA VAL A 46 9.74 7.09 3.26
C VAL A 46 9.80 5.71 3.91
N PHE A 47 8.74 4.90 3.77
CA PHE A 47 8.74 3.54 4.30
C PHE A 47 9.38 2.53 3.33
N ALA A 48 9.29 2.76 2.02
CA ALA A 48 9.91 1.92 1.01
C ALA A 48 11.44 1.99 1.02
N LYS A 49 12.05 3.14 1.33
CA LYS A 49 13.51 3.31 1.40
C LYS A 49 14.14 2.77 2.69
N ARG A 50 13.75 1.56 3.10
CA ARG A 50 14.21 0.82 4.29
C ARG A 50 14.39 -0.66 3.96
N LEU A 51 15.03 -1.40 4.85
CA LEU A 51 14.86 -2.85 4.93
C LEU A 51 13.47 -3.12 5.52
N GLN A 52 12.66 -3.94 4.85
CA GLN A 52 11.25 -4.11 5.16
C GLN A 52 10.77 -5.55 4.95
N THR A 53 9.69 -5.89 5.64
CA THR A 53 8.68 -6.82 5.11
C THR A 53 7.52 -6.04 4.49
N GLN A 54 6.87 -6.61 3.46
CA GLN A 54 5.79 -5.90 2.75
C GLN A 54 4.58 -5.65 3.68
N GLU A 55 4.30 -6.59 4.58
CA GLU A 55 3.25 -6.52 5.59
C GLU A 55 3.47 -5.35 6.55
N THR A 56 4.70 -5.23 7.06
CA THR A 56 5.09 -4.15 7.98
C THR A 56 5.01 -2.79 7.28
N MET A 57 5.53 -2.69 6.06
CA MET A 57 5.48 -1.46 5.28
C MET A 57 4.03 -1.02 5.01
N THR A 58 3.16 -1.96 4.62
CA THR A 58 1.73 -1.70 4.40
C THR A 58 1.07 -1.18 5.69
N ALA A 59 1.44 -1.75 6.83
CA ALA A 59 0.94 -1.33 8.13
C ALA A 59 1.38 0.08 8.52
N GLN A 60 2.67 0.35 8.39
CA GLN A 60 3.29 1.64 8.72
C GLN A 60 2.66 2.78 7.94
N ILE A 61 2.42 2.60 6.63
CA ILE A 61 1.78 3.61 5.79
C ILE A 61 0.36 3.89 6.30
N ALA A 62 -0.48 2.86 6.47
CA ALA A 62 -1.88 3.04 6.83
C ALA A 62 -2.04 3.64 8.23
N ASP A 63 -1.26 3.15 9.20
CA ASP A 63 -1.35 3.59 10.59
C ASP A 63 -0.88 5.04 10.74
N THR A 64 0.19 5.43 10.05
CA THR A 64 0.68 6.81 10.10
C THR A 64 -0.34 7.79 9.51
N ILE A 65 -0.97 7.44 8.38
CA ILE A 65 -2.05 8.26 7.79
C ILE A 65 -3.20 8.38 8.79
N ASN A 66 -3.59 7.28 9.42
CA ASN A 66 -4.69 7.26 10.38
C ASN A 66 -4.40 8.12 11.62
N GLU A 67 -3.20 8.02 12.17
CA GLU A 67 -2.76 8.78 13.35
C GLU A 67 -2.73 10.29 13.09
N VAL A 68 -2.12 10.69 11.96
CA VAL A 68 -1.89 12.12 11.64
C VAL A 68 -3.16 12.81 11.17
N LEU A 69 -3.92 12.17 10.28
CA LEU A 69 -5.11 12.79 9.67
C LEU A 69 -6.39 12.57 10.47
N LYS A 70 -6.42 11.56 11.33
CA LYS A 70 -7.64 11.10 12.05
C LYS A 70 -8.85 11.00 11.12
N PRO A 71 -8.72 10.28 9.98
CA PRO A 71 -9.79 10.18 8.99
C PRO A 71 -10.89 9.24 9.48
N LYS A 72 -12.00 9.15 8.75
CA LYS A 72 -13.04 8.16 9.02
C LYS A 72 -12.60 6.73 8.66
N GLY A 73 -11.58 6.60 7.82
CA GLY A 73 -10.96 5.33 7.46
C GLY A 73 -9.75 5.53 6.55
N VAL A 74 -8.89 4.52 6.52
CA VAL A 74 -7.72 4.41 5.63
C VAL A 74 -7.71 3.03 4.99
N ALA A 75 -7.33 2.95 3.72
CA ALA A 75 -7.08 1.73 2.99
C ALA A 75 -5.71 1.83 2.32
N VAL A 76 -4.86 0.82 2.50
CA VAL A 76 -3.61 0.68 1.77
C VAL A 76 -3.58 -0.72 1.17
N VAL A 77 -3.30 -0.82 -0.12
CA VAL A 77 -3.07 -2.08 -0.83
C VAL A 77 -1.74 -1.97 -1.55
N ILE A 78 -0.91 -2.99 -1.44
CA ILE A 78 0.39 -3.06 -2.10
C ILE A 78 0.47 -4.39 -2.84
N ASP A 79 0.84 -4.35 -4.12
CA ASP A 79 1.16 -5.49 -4.95
C ASP A 79 2.62 -5.40 -5.40
N ALA A 80 3.46 -6.35 -5.04
CA ALA A 80 4.88 -6.31 -5.35
C ALA A 80 5.47 -7.69 -5.68
N GLN A 81 6.46 -7.70 -6.58
CA GLN A 81 7.30 -8.84 -6.87
C GLN A 81 8.55 -8.82 -6.00
N HIS A 82 8.89 -9.97 -5.43
CA HIS A 82 10.03 -10.12 -4.51
C HIS A 82 11.19 -10.81 -5.20
N GLN A 83 12.34 -10.14 -5.30
CA GLN A 83 13.50 -10.69 -5.99
C GLN A 83 14.09 -11.90 -5.26
N CYS A 84 13.83 -12.06 -3.96
CA CYS A 84 14.17 -13.29 -3.23
C CYS A 84 13.39 -14.53 -3.71
N MET A 85 12.29 -14.35 -4.46
CA MET A 85 11.49 -15.42 -5.05
C MET A 85 11.69 -15.53 -6.56
N THR A 86 11.85 -14.41 -7.28
CA THR A 86 11.87 -14.40 -8.74
C THR A 86 13.25 -14.73 -9.32
N THR A 87 14.34 -14.22 -8.73
CA THR A 87 15.71 -14.36 -9.28
C THR A 87 16.56 -15.44 -8.64
N ARG A 88 16.11 -15.96 -7.50
CA ARG A 88 16.83 -16.98 -6.73
C ARG A 88 15.87 -17.91 -5.99
N GLY A 89 16.40 -19.01 -5.48
CA GLY A 89 15.65 -19.95 -4.66
C GLY A 89 14.59 -20.67 -5.48
N THR A 90 13.32 -20.28 -5.32
CA THR A 90 12.17 -20.98 -5.92
C THR A 90 11.84 -20.55 -7.35
N HIS A 91 12.48 -19.48 -7.86
CA HIS A 91 12.38 -18.99 -9.24
C HIS A 91 10.94 -18.82 -9.75
N LYS A 92 10.09 -18.14 -8.97
CA LYS A 92 8.70 -17.84 -9.33
C LYS A 92 8.60 -16.47 -10.02
N SER A 93 9.07 -16.38 -11.25
CA SER A 93 9.16 -15.11 -12.02
C SER A 93 7.83 -14.35 -12.12
N GLU A 94 6.71 -15.08 -12.23
CA GLU A 94 5.38 -14.49 -12.42
C GLU A 94 4.64 -14.18 -11.11
N SER A 95 5.17 -14.59 -9.96
CA SER A 95 4.45 -14.41 -8.70
C SER A 95 4.58 -12.99 -8.18
N SER A 96 3.45 -12.40 -7.78
CA SER A 96 3.40 -11.19 -6.98
C SER A 96 2.73 -11.46 -5.63
N THR A 97 3.02 -10.60 -4.66
CA THR A 97 2.45 -10.65 -3.31
C THR A 97 1.60 -9.42 -3.08
N ILE A 98 0.34 -9.65 -2.69
CA ILE A 98 -0.60 -8.58 -2.36
C ILE A 98 -0.78 -8.51 -0.84
N THR A 99 -0.55 -7.35 -0.26
CA THR A 99 -0.84 -7.04 1.14
C THR A 99 -1.86 -5.92 1.22
N SER A 100 -2.69 -5.93 2.27
CA SER A 100 -3.65 -4.85 2.49
C SER A 100 -3.82 -4.53 3.97
N ARG A 101 -4.12 -3.26 4.26
CA ARG A 101 -4.55 -2.83 5.59
C ARG A 101 -5.72 -1.87 5.49
N MET A 102 -6.82 -2.27 6.14
CA MET A 102 -8.07 -1.53 6.15
C MET A 102 -8.36 -1.05 7.58
N LEU A 103 -8.61 0.25 7.73
CA LEU A 103 -8.90 0.92 9.00
C LEU A 103 -10.21 1.71 8.91
N GLY A 104 -10.88 1.88 10.05
CA GLY A 104 -12.13 2.64 10.15
C GLY A 104 -13.21 2.11 9.21
N LEU A 105 -13.86 3.00 8.46
CA LEU A 105 -14.94 2.65 7.53
C LEU A 105 -14.54 1.61 6.46
N PHE A 106 -13.28 1.58 6.01
CA PHE A 106 -12.84 0.53 5.07
C PHE A 106 -12.79 -0.87 5.69
N ARG A 107 -12.68 -0.96 7.03
CA ARG A 107 -12.72 -2.23 7.75
C ARG A 107 -14.14 -2.64 8.10
N THR A 108 -14.97 -1.70 8.52
CA THR A 108 -16.30 -1.97 9.10
C THR A 108 -17.44 -1.91 8.10
N ASN A 109 -17.25 -1.27 6.94
CA ASN A 109 -18.27 -1.15 5.89
C ASN A 109 -17.81 -1.84 4.61
N SER A 110 -18.45 -2.98 4.29
CA SER A 110 -18.15 -3.77 3.09
C SER A 110 -18.39 -3.01 1.80
N ASN A 111 -19.42 -2.17 1.70
CA ASN A 111 -19.70 -1.38 0.50
C ASN A 111 -18.57 -0.39 0.21
N THR A 112 -18.09 0.31 1.24
CA THR A 112 -16.96 1.23 1.13
C THR A 112 -15.67 0.50 0.74
N ARG A 113 -15.43 -0.68 1.32
CA ARG A 113 -14.28 -1.51 0.96
C ARG A 113 -14.34 -1.97 -0.50
N ASN A 114 -15.50 -2.45 -0.93
CA ASN A 114 -15.70 -2.93 -2.29
C ASN A 114 -15.60 -1.80 -3.31
N GLU A 115 -16.12 -0.61 -3.01
CA GLU A 115 -15.95 0.59 -3.83
C GLU A 115 -14.47 0.91 -4.04
N PHE A 116 -13.67 0.90 -2.97
CA PHE A 116 -12.21 1.09 -3.07
C PHE A 116 -11.52 0.02 -3.92
N MET A 117 -11.79 -1.26 -3.66
CA MET A 117 -11.18 -2.37 -4.42
C MET A 117 -11.55 -2.29 -5.91
N ASN A 118 -12.79 -1.92 -6.23
CA ASN A 118 -13.22 -1.74 -7.62
C ASN A 118 -12.47 -0.58 -8.29
N LEU A 119 -12.32 0.55 -7.61
CA LEU A 119 -11.65 1.74 -8.17
C LEU A 119 -10.15 1.55 -8.41
N ILE A 120 -9.46 0.75 -7.58
CA ILE A 120 -8.03 0.44 -7.81
C ILE A 120 -7.83 -0.61 -8.91
N ASN A 121 -8.81 -1.47 -9.16
CA ASN A 121 -8.75 -2.51 -10.19
C ASN A 121 -9.31 -2.04 -11.56
N SER A 122 -10.18 -1.03 -11.60
CA SER A 122 -10.90 -0.62 -12.81
C SER A 122 -10.04 0.09 -13.86
N ALA A 123 -8.80 0.47 -13.53
CA ALA A 123 -7.98 1.33 -14.37
C ALA A 123 -6.93 0.59 -15.23
N ASN A 124 -7.03 -0.73 -15.30
CA ASN A 124 -6.18 -1.59 -16.14
C ASN A 124 -6.89 -2.07 -17.42
N ASN A 125 -7.87 -1.32 -17.92
CA ASN A 125 -8.46 -1.52 -19.26
C ASN A 125 -7.97 -0.42 -20.21
#